data_AF-A0A3D2AZT3-F1
#
_entry.id   AF-A0A3D2AZT3-F1
#
_cell.length_a   1.000
_cell.length_b   1.000
_cell.length_c   1.000
_cell.angle_alpha   90.00
_cell.angle_beta   90.00
_cell.angle_gamma   90.00
#
_symmetry.space_group_name_H-M   'P 1'
#
loop_
_entity.id
_entity.type
_entity.pdbx_description
1 polymer ?
#
loop_
_entity_poly.entity_id
_entity_poly.type
_entity_poly.pdbx_seq_one_letter_code
_entity_poly.pdbx_strand_id
1 'polypeptide(L)'
;LFIDEIHRMSPVIEEILYPAMEDYELDIVIGEGPSARSVKVPVQRFTLIGATTRAGLLTSPLRARFGIVHRLDFYTEIDMLEIVNRSAGILKVPVHESAAEEIAKRSRGTPRVANRFLRRVGG
;
A
#
# COMPACT_ATOMS: atom_id res chain seq x y z
N LEU A 1 10.45 -4.06 -2.86
CA LEU A 1 10.24 -2.59 -2.87
C LEU A 1 8.75 -2.32 -2.68
N PHE A 2 8.35 -1.48 -1.72
CA PHE A 2 6.96 -1.08 -1.51
C PHE A 2 6.80 0.42 -1.76
N ILE A 3 5.81 0.81 -2.54
CA ILE A 3 5.50 2.21 -2.85
C ILE A 3 4.04 2.46 -2.51
N ASP A 4 3.82 3.23 -1.44
CA ASP A 4 2.49 3.72 -1.09
C ASP A 4 2.11 4.92 -1.95
N GLU A 5 0.81 5.09 -2.18
CA GLU A 5 0.25 6.15 -3.02
C GLU A 5 0.94 6.24 -4.40
N ILE A 6 1.19 5.09 -5.04
CA ILE A 6 1.99 4.99 -6.27
C ILE A 6 1.44 5.84 -7.43
N HIS A 7 0.15 6.17 -7.44
CA HIS A 7 -0.47 7.13 -8.38
C HIS A 7 0.01 8.58 -8.23
N ARG A 8 0.81 8.90 -7.20
CA ARG A 8 1.40 10.23 -6.99
C ARG A 8 2.83 10.32 -7.51
N MET A 9 3.37 9.23 -8.07
CA MET A 9 4.69 9.21 -8.67
C MET A 9 4.77 10.26 -9.78
N SER A 10 5.88 10.98 -9.85
CA SER A 10 6.08 11.89 -10.98
C SER A 10 6.29 11.07 -12.26
N PRO A 11 5.84 11.56 -13.44
CA PRO A 11 5.99 10.84 -14.70
C PRO A 11 7.43 10.41 -14.99
N VAL A 12 8.41 11.26 -14.64
CA VAL A 12 9.84 10.96 -14.82
C VAL A 12 10.28 9.75 -13.99
N ILE A 13 9.88 9.66 -12.72
CA ILE A 13 10.23 8.53 -11.86
C ILE A 13 9.48 7.27 -12.30
N GLU A 14 8.24 7.42 -12.77
CA GLU A 14 7.44 6.33 -13.31
C GLU A 14 8.09 5.70 -14.54
N GLU A 15 8.57 6.52 -15.48
CA GLU A 15 9.29 6.04 -16.67
C GLU A 15 10.60 5.33 -16.32
N ILE A 16 11.36 5.84 -15.34
CA ILE A 16 12.59 5.18 -14.85
C ILE A 16 12.28 3.81 -14.23
N LEU A 17 11.08 3.62 -13.67
CA LEU A 17 10.71 2.38 -13.00
C LEU A 17 10.35 1.26 -13.99
N TYR A 18 9.96 1.58 -15.22
CA TYR A 18 9.52 0.58 -16.21
C TYR A 18 10.58 -0.49 -16.51
N PRO A 19 11.84 -0.15 -16.88
CA PRO A 19 12.85 -1.15 -17.18
C PRO A 19 13.24 -1.96 -15.92
N ALA A 20 13.14 -1.36 -14.74
CA ALA A 20 13.43 -2.06 -13.49
C ALA A 20 12.39 -3.13 -13.18
N MET A 21 11.12 -2.91 -13.55
CA MET A 21 10.04 -3.88 -13.39
C MET A 21 10.07 -4.98 -14.45
N GLU A 22 10.41 -4.64 -15.69
CA GLU A 22 10.33 -5.56 -16.84
C GLU A 22 11.61 -6.39 -16.99
N ASP A 23 12.76 -5.71 -16.99
CA ASP A 23 14.05 -6.30 -17.37
C ASP A 23 15.05 -6.36 -16.20
N TYR A 24 14.71 -5.79 -15.05
CA TYR A 24 15.62 -5.59 -13.92
C TYR A 24 16.86 -4.77 -14.31
N GLU A 25 16.64 -3.70 -15.08
CA GLU A 25 17.65 -2.73 -15.48
C GLU A 25 17.22 -1.30 -15.09
N LEU A 26 18.18 -0.39 -14.92
CA LEU A 26 17.94 1.04 -14.79
C LEU A 26 18.79 1.82 -15.80
N ASP A 27 18.16 2.77 -16.49
CA ASP A 27 18.87 3.74 -17.32
C ASP A 27 19.33 4.92 -16.45
N ILE A 28 20.65 5.08 -16.33
CA ILE A 28 21.27 6.16 -15.55
C ILE A 28 22.05 7.06 -16.49
N VAL A 29 21.76 8.37 -16.45
CA VAL A 29 22.54 9.37 -17.16
C VAL A 29 23.82 9.66 -16.37
N ILE A 30 24.98 9.49 -17.01
CA ILE A 30 26.29 9.78 -16.46
C ILE A 30 26.92 10.94 -17.23
N GLY A 31 27.36 11.96 -16.51
CA GLY A 31 27.96 13.18 -17.06
C GLY A 31 26.97 14.33 -17.23
N GLU A 32 27.45 15.47 -17.74
CA GLU A 32 26.65 16.69 -17.96
C GLU A 32 26.92 17.27 -19.36
N GLY A 33 25.94 18.00 -19.90
CA GLY A 33 26.07 18.67 -21.19
C GLY A 33 26.15 17.68 -22.38
N PRO A 34 26.76 18.08 -23.51
CA PRO A 34 26.81 17.26 -24.73
C PRO A 34 27.55 15.92 -24.59
N SER A 35 28.33 15.73 -23.52
CA SER A 35 29.06 14.48 -23.25
C SER A 35 28.28 13.52 -22.34
N ALA A 36 27.09 13.91 -21.86
CA ALA A 36 26.25 13.04 -21.07
C ALA A 36 25.85 11.79 -21.88
N ARG A 37 25.95 10.63 -21.26
CA ARG A 37 25.57 9.35 -21.86
C ARG A 37 24.64 8.56 -20.95
N SER A 38 23.69 7.85 -21.53
CA SER A 38 22.88 6.88 -20.78
C SER A 38 23.65 5.56 -20.63
N VAL A 39 23.65 5.00 -19.44
CA VAL A 39 24.23 3.69 -19.14
C VAL A 39 23.17 2.83 -18.47
N LYS A 40 22.98 1.62 -19.01
CA LYS A 40 22.16 0.58 -18.41
C LYS A 40 22.89 -0.06 -17.25
N VAL A 41 22.29 -0.03 -16.06
CA VAL A 41 22.81 -0.66 -14.85
C VAL A 41 21.86 -1.78 -14.44
N PRO A 42 22.33 -3.03 -14.35
CA PRO A 42 21.50 -4.12 -13.87
C PRO A 42 21.16 -3.90 -12.39
N VAL A 43 19.91 -4.18 -12.01
CA VAL A 43 19.47 -4.20 -10.62
C VAL A 43 19.22 -5.62 -10.16
N GLN A 44 19.28 -5.82 -8.84
CA GLN A 44 18.89 -7.09 -8.24
C GLN A 44 17.42 -7.37 -8.52
N ARG A 45 17.07 -8.63 -8.75
CA ARG A 45 15.67 -9.04 -8.88
C ARG A 45 14.90 -8.66 -7.63
N PHE A 46 13.74 -8.04 -7.82
CA PHE A 46 12.88 -7.59 -6.73
C PHE A 46 11.41 -7.74 -7.07
N THR A 47 10.57 -7.74 -6.04
CA THR A 47 9.12 -7.60 -6.20
C THR A 47 8.74 -6.17 -5.85
N LEU A 48 8.08 -5.49 -6.79
CA LEU A 48 7.42 -4.22 -6.53
C LEU A 48 6.01 -4.46 -6.01
N ILE A 49 5.68 -3.87 -4.88
CA ILE A 49 4.32 -3.82 -4.35
C ILE A 49 3.89 -2.35 -4.37
N GLY A 50 2.91 -2.01 -5.21
CA GLY A 50 2.30 -0.68 -5.27
C GLY A 50 0.97 -0.66 -4.51
N ALA A 51 0.77 0.32 -3.65
CA ALA A 51 -0.52 0.59 -3.03
C ALA A 51 -1.09 1.92 -3.53
N THR A 52 -2.41 1.98 -3.70
CA THR A 52 -3.11 3.19 -4.13
C THR A 52 -4.53 3.22 -3.55
N THR A 53 -4.96 4.40 -3.13
CA THR A 53 -6.36 4.71 -2.82
C THR A 53 -7.16 5.15 -4.05
N ARG A 54 -6.49 5.37 -5.19
CA ARG A 54 -7.04 5.98 -6.41
C ARG A 54 -6.57 5.22 -7.65
N ALA A 55 -6.95 3.95 -7.75
CA ALA A 55 -6.55 3.07 -8.87
C ALA A 55 -6.88 3.65 -10.26
N GLY A 56 -7.93 4.47 -10.38
CA GLY A 56 -8.29 5.15 -11.63
C GLY A 56 -7.32 6.26 -12.07
N LEU A 57 -6.39 6.67 -11.21
CA LEU A 57 -5.35 7.66 -11.52
C LEU A 57 -4.03 7.01 -11.94
N LEU A 58 -3.91 5.68 -11.91
CA LEU A 58 -2.75 5.00 -12.45
C LEU A 58 -2.75 5.12 -13.97
N THR A 59 -1.60 5.43 -14.54
CA THR A 59 -1.42 5.42 -15.98
C THR A 59 -1.59 3.99 -16.52
N SER A 60 -2.07 3.86 -17.76
CA SER A 60 -2.16 2.55 -18.42
C SER A 60 -0.80 1.83 -18.50
N PRO A 61 0.32 2.51 -18.84
CA PRO A 61 1.65 1.89 -18.86
C PRO A 61 2.11 1.33 -17.51
N LEU A 62 1.95 2.08 -16.40
CA LEU A 62 2.33 1.58 -15.08
C LEU A 62 1.45 0.41 -14.66
N ARG A 63 0.13 0.51 -14.86
CA ARG A 63 -0.82 -0.55 -14.50
C ARG A 63 -0.55 -1.85 -15.26
N ALA A 64 -0.21 -1.77 -16.55
CA ALA A 64 0.04 -2.95 -17.38
C ALA A 64 1.24 -3.80 -16.93
N ARG A 65 2.15 -3.23 -16.14
CA ARG A 65 3.35 -3.91 -15.62
C ARG A 65 3.13 -4.67 -14.32
N PHE A 66 1.97 -4.50 -13.67
CA PHE A 66 1.62 -5.30 -12.50
C PHE A 66 0.99 -6.62 -12.93
N GLY A 67 1.74 -7.73 -12.77
CA GLY A 67 1.24 -9.08 -13.06
C GLY A 67 0.15 -9.58 -12.10
N ILE A 68 0.05 -8.97 -10.91
CA ILE A 68 -0.97 -9.27 -9.90
C ILE A 68 -1.61 -7.97 -9.45
N VAL A 69 -2.94 -7.91 -9.51
CA VAL A 69 -3.73 -6.76 -9.07
C VAL A 69 -4.82 -7.25 -8.12
N HIS A 70 -4.81 -6.74 -6.89
CA HIS A 70 -5.84 -7.01 -5.90
C HIS A 70 -6.53 -5.72 -5.49
N ARG A 71 -7.85 -5.79 -5.36
CA ARG A 71 -8.66 -4.77 -4.71
C ARG A 71 -8.96 -5.25 -3.30
N LEU A 72 -8.66 -4.41 -2.31
CA LEU A 72 -9.08 -4.64 -0.94
C LEU A 72 -10.42 -3.96 -0.72
N ASP A 73 -11.43 -4.74 -0.39
CA ASP A 73 -12.74 -4.23 -0.03
C ASP A 73 -12.83 -3.96 1.48
N PHE A 74 -13.89 -3.26 1.89
CA PHE A 74 -14.17 -3.08 3.30
C PHE A 74 -14.49 -4.42 3.95
N TYR A 75 -14.02 -4.58 5.19
CA TYR A 75 -14.33 -5.75 6.00
C TYR A 75 -15.81 -5.78 6.38
N THR A 76 -16.40 -6.97 6.46
CA THR A 76 -17.77 -7.14 6.93
C THR A 76 -17.87 -6.83 8.43
N GLU A 77 -19.08 -6.63 8.95
CA GLU A 77 -19.26 -6.43 10.40
C GLU A 77 -18.74 -7.63 11.22
N ILE A 78 -18.90 -8.85 10.71
CA ILE A 78 -18.42 -10.08 11.35
C ILE A 78 -16.90 -10.08 11.41
N ASP A 79 -16.22 -9.82 10.29
CA ASP A 79 -14.75 -9.74 10.26
C ASP A 79 -14.25 -8.61 11.17
N MET A 80 -14.97 -7.48 11.20
CA MET A 80 -14.62 -6.35 12.06
C MET A 80 -14.74 -6.69 13.54
N LEU A 81 -15.75 -7.47 13.95
CA LEU A 81 -15.90 -7.93 15.32
C LEU A 81 -14.74 -8.85 15.72
N GLU A 82 -14.36 -9.79 14.85
CA GLU A 82 -13.18 -10.65 15.06
C GLU A 82 -11.91 -9.82 15.23
N ILE A 83 -11.70 -8.85 14.34
CA ILE A 83 -10.55 -7.93 14.37
C ILE A 83 -10.52 -7.13 15.67
N VAL A 84 -11.66 -6.60 16.12
CA VAL A 84 -11.76 -5.83 17.37
C VAL A 84 -11.39 -6.70 18.56
N ASN A 85 -11.97 -7.88 18.69
CA ASN A 85 -11.70 -8.80 19.81
C ASN A 85 -10.23 -9.23 19.84
N ARG A 86 -9.67 -9.59 18.68
CA ARG A 86 -8.25 -9.93 18.55
C ARG A 86 -7.34 -8.77 18.92
N SER A 87 -7.63 -7.57 18.42
CA SER A 87 -6.85 -6.37 18.72
C SER A 87 -6.93 -5.98 20.20
N ALA A 88 -8.10 -6.10 20.83
CA ALA A 88 -8.27 -5.83 22.26
C ALA A 88 -7.38 -6.77 23.11
N GLY A 89 -7.33 -8.06 22.76
CA GLY A 89 -6.44 -9.04 23.40
C GLY A 89 -4.95 -8.68 23.24
N ILE A 90 -4.52 -8.33 22.02
CA ILE A 90 -3.13 -7.92 21.75
C ILE A 90 -2.75 -6.65 22.52
N LEU A 91 -3.66 -5.68 22.58
CA LEU A 91 -3.45 -4.39 23.25
C LEU A 91 -3.69 -4.46 24.76
N LYS A 92 -4.14 -5.61 25.28
CA LYS A 92 -4.54 -5.83 26.68
C LYS A 92 -5.59 -4.82 27.17
N VAL A 93 -6.50 -4.43 26.28
CA VAL A 93 -7.63 -3.55 26.61
C VAL A 93 -8.84 -4.45 26.92
N PRO A 94 -9.39 -4.42 28.14
CA PRO A 94 -10.62 -5.14 28.43
C PRO A 94 -11.75 -4.54 27.60
N VAL A 95 -12.49 -5.39 26.87
CA VAL A 95 -13.63 -4.98 26.06
C VAL A 95 -14.78 -5.96 26.32
N HIS A 96 -15.95 -5.42 26.66
CA HIS A 96 -17.18 -6.22 26.72
C HIS A 96 -17.67 -6.50 25.30
N GLU A 97 -18.35 -7.63 25.11
CA GLU A 97 -18.86 -8.06 23.79
C GLU A 97 -19.71 -6.98 23.11
N SER A 98 -20.67 -6.40 23.83
CA SER A 98 -21.50 -5.30 23.31
C SER A 98 -20.70 -4.06 22.91
N ALA A 99 -19.59 -3.76 23.60
CA ALA A 99 -18.71 -2.67 23.23
C ALA A 99 -17.89 -3.01 21.97
N ALA A 100 -17.44 -4.26 21.84
CA ALA A 100 -16.73 -4.72 20.65
C ALA A 100 -17.61 -4.65 19.39
N GLU A 101 -18.89 -5.04 19.51
CA GLU A 101 -19.89 -4.91 18.44
C GLU A 101 -20.10 -3.46 18.01
N GLU A 102 -20.26 -2.54 18.96
CA GLU A 102 -20.41 -1.12 18.65
C GLU A 102 -19.16 -0.53 17.99
N ILE A 103 -17.97 -0.93 18.43
CA ILE A 103 -16.71 -0.53 17.79
C ILE A 103 -16.65 -1.08 16.36
N ALA A 104 -16.99 -2.34 16.15
CA ALA A 104 -17.00 -2.98 14.84
C ALA A 104 -17.92 -2.22 13.86
N LYS A 105 -19.18 -1.99 14.25
CA LYS A 105 -20.18 -1.21 13.47
C LYS A 105 -19.68 0.20 13.14
N ARG A 106 -19.11 0.91 14.12
CA ARG A 106 -18.65 2.31 13.94
C ARG A 106 -17.34 2.44 13.17
N SER A 107 -16.62 1.34 12.97
CA SER A 107 -15.33 1.33 12.28
C SER A 107 -15.43 1.33 10.76
N ARG A 108 -16.65 1.21 10.20
CA ARG A 108 -16.94 1.31 8.77
C ARG A 108 -16.04 0.38 7.94
N GLY A 109 -15.97 -0.89 8.35
CA GLY A 109 -15.18 -1.92 7.67
C GLY A 109 -13.66 -1.65 7.62
N THR A 110 -13.15 -0.75 8.46
CA THR A 110 -11.75 -0.32 8.43
C THR A 110 -11.03 -0.69 9.74
N PRO A 111 -10.12 -1.69 9.73
CA PRO A 111 -9.40 -2.14 10.93
C PRO A 111 -8.62 -1.04 11.65
N ARG A 112 -8.03 -0.10 10.89
CA ARG A 112 -7.31 1.05 11.45
C ARG A 112 -8.21 1.94 12.30
N VAL A 113 -9.49 2.07 11.97
CA VAL A 113 -10.46 2.86 12.74
C VAL A 113 -10.84 2.14 14.03
N ALA A 114 -11.06 0.83 13.98
CA ALA A 114 -11.32 -0.01 15.16
C ALA A 114 -10.19 0.09 16.19
N ASN A 115 -8.95 -0.08 15.75
CA ASN A 115 -7.78 0.03 16.62
C ASN A 115 -7.64 1.42 17.25
N ARG A 116 -8.04 2.47 16.52
CA ARG A 116 -8.07 3.84 17.06
C ARG A 116 -9.12 4.01 18.15
N PHE A 117 -10.30 3.39 18.02
CA PHE A 117 -11.30 3.42 19.08
C PHE A 117 -10.84 2.67 20.32
N LEU A 118 -10.32 1.44 20.18
CA LEU A 118 -9.82 0.64 21.30
C LEU A 118 -8.77 1.40 22.13
N ARG A 119 -7.83 2.10 21.47
CA ARG A 119 -6.79 2.89 22.15
C ARG A 119 -7.32 4.12 22.88
N ARG A 120 -8.48 4.65 22.52
CA ARG A 120 -9.09 5.82 23.19
C ARG A 120 -9.94 5.44 24.38
N VAL A 121 -10.51 4.23 24.37
CA VAL A 121 -11.39 3.73 25.44
C VAL A 121 -10.58 3.03 26.54
N GLY A 122 -9.42 2.47 26.22
CA GLY A 122 -8.52 1.84 27.20
C GLY A 122 -7.56 2.79 27.92
N GLY A 123 -7.74 4.11 27.80
CA GLY A 123 -7.01 5.13 28.53
C GLY A 123 -7.86 5.78 29.62
#